data_AF-A0AAV5B4R6-F1
#
_entry.id   AF-A0AAV5B4R6-F1
#
_cell.length_a   1.000
_cell.length_b   1.000
_cell.length_c   1.000
_cell.angle_alpha   90.00
_cell.angle_beta   90.00
_cell.angle_gamma   90.00
#
_symmetry.space_group_name_H-M   'P 1'
#
loop_
_entity.id
_entity.type
_entity.pdbx_description
1 polymer ?
#
loop_
_entity_poly.entity_id
_entity_poly.type
_entity_poly.pdbx_seq_one_letter_code
_entity_poly.pdbx_strand_id
1 'polypeptide(L)'
;MFAEFKEPDTICVYQDGIDKGRTLLAEEGVRQAMGEDTDLSQLLIAHELFHVCELRDPSIWTKTYSINLWKIGRFVNRSPVMVLSEIAAMAFASRLNNVNFSAYVLDAFLVFGYSPLAGSALYEEMMQGAGRKPSRPDGKQ
;
A
#
# COMPACT_ATOMS: atom_id res chain seq x y z
N MET A 1 1.93 5.94 7.95
CA MET A 1 1.15 6.70 6.97
C MET A 1 2.11 7.65 6.27
N PHE A 2 2.22 7.56 4.94
CA PHE A 2 3.23 8.28 4.14
C PHE A 2 2.61 9.38 3.25
N ALA A 3 1.34 9.23 2.95
CA ALA A 3 0.45 10.28 2.48
C ALA A 3 -0.91 10.11 3.15
N GLU A 4 -1.74 11.13 3.05
CA GLU A 4 -3.13 11.09 3.50
C GLU A 4 -3.99 11.98 2.59
N PHE A 5 -5.16 11.48 2.20
CA PHE A 5 -6.24 12.32 1.70
C PHE A 5 -7.03 12.91 2.87
N LYS A 6 -7.03 14.24 2.96
CA LYS A 6 -7.87 15.04 3.85
C LYS A 6 -9.09 15.51 3.08
N GLU A 7 -10.25 15.04 3.51
CA GLU A 7 -11.52 15.56 3.01
C GLU A 7 -11.60 17.08 3.19
N PRO A 8 -12.16 17.81 2.21
CA PRO A 8 -12.81 17.28 1.00
C PRO A 8 -11.92 17.13 -0.24
N ASP A 9 -10.71 17.71 -0.26
CA ASP A 9 -9.98 17.94 -1.53
C ASP A 9 -8.45 18.02 -1.42
N THR A 10 -7.86 17.71 -0.26
CA THR A 10 -6.43 17.93 -0.03
C THR A 10 -5.67 16.61 0.12
N ILE A 11 -4.66 16.38 -0.72
CA ILE A 11 -3.71 15.27 -0.56
C ILE A 11 -2.45 15.82 0.11
N CYS A 12 -2.06 15.25 1.25
CA CYS A 12 -0.81 15.56 1.94
C CYS A 12 0.18 14.41 1.75
N VAL A 13 1.39 14.71 1.28
CA VAL A 13 2.51 13.74 1.23
C VAL A 13 3.54 14.16 2.27
N TYR A 14 4.00 13.23 3.11
CA TYR A 14 4.98 13.53 4.14
C TYR A 14 6.39 13.48 3.58
N GLN A 15 7.02 14.65 3.47
CA GLN A 15 8.34 14.79 2.84
C GLN A 15 9.43 13.95 3.50
N ASP A 16 9.41 13.80 4.83
CA ASP A 16 10.38 12.97 5.56
C ASP A 16 10.37 11.50 5.09
N GLY A 17 9.20 10.95 4.79
CA GLY A 17 9.06 9.59 4.27
C GLY A 17 9.60 9.47 2.85
N ILE A 18 9.35 10.48 2.02
CA ILE A 18 9.91 10.58 0.67
C ILE A 18 11.44 10.67 0.71
N ASP A 19 12.00 11.48 1.58
CA ASP A 19 13.46 11.70 1.66
C ASP A 19 14.18 10.42 2.11
N LYS A 20 13.62 9.71 3.09
CA LYS A 20 14.10 8.39 3.52
C LYS A 20 13.99 7.35 2.40
N GLY A 21 12.86 7.30 1.70
CA GLY A 21 12.67 6.42 0.54
C GLY A 21 13.65 6.72 -0.60
N ARG A 22 13.89 8.00 -0.91
CA ARG A 22 14.88 8.44 -1.91
C ARG A 22 16.30 8.07 -1.51
N THR A 23 16.62 8.13 -0.22
CA THR A 23 17.91 7.68 0.29
C THR A 23 18.13 6.19 0.01
N LEU A 24 17.09 5.36 0.20
CA LEU A 24 17.16 3.93 -0.14
C LEU A 24 17.24 3.70 -1.66
N LEU A 25 16.48 4.45 -2.45
CA LEU A 25 16.54 4.39 -3.93
C LEU A 25 17.88 4.85 -4.52
N ALA A 26 18.73 5.53 -3.75
CA ALA A 26 20.07 5.88 -4.19
C ALA A 26 21.01 4.66 -4.24
N GLU A 27 20.67 3.57 -3.55
CA GLU A 27 21.40 2.31 -3.67
C GLU A 27 21.13 1.65 -5.02
N GLU A 28 22.18 1.39 -5.79
CA GLU A 28 22.10 0.87 -7.17
C GLU A 28 21.21 -0.38 -7.29
N GLY A 29 21.37 -1.34 -6.37
CA GLY A 29 20.58 -2.57 -6.39
C GLY A 29 19.09 -2.34 -6.13
N VAL A 30 18.75 -1.35 -5.31
CA VAL A 30 17.37 -0.96 -5.02
C VAL A 30 16.78 -0.23 -6.22
N ARG A 31 17.52 0.71 -6.80
CA ARG A 31 17.10 1.47 -7.99
C ARG A 31 16.81 0.56 -9.17
N GLN A 32 17.68 -0.39 -9.44
CA GLN A 32 17.47 -1.39 -10.50
C GLN A 32 16.24 -2.27 -10.24
N ALA A 33 15.98 -2.63 -8.98
CA ALA A 33 14.84 -3.48 -8.63
C ALA A 33 13.49 -2.73 -8.69
N MET A 34 13.46 -1.45 -8.32
CA MET A 34 12.24 -0.65 -8.30
C MET A 34 11.98 0.08 -9.62
N GLY A 35 13.02 0.29 -10.44
CA GLY A 35 12.95 1.02 -11.70
C GLY A 35 13.54 2.42 -11.56
N GLU A 36 14.44 2.75 -12.50
CA GLU A 36 15.21 3.99 -12.55
C GLU A 36 14.35 5.27 -12.47
N ASP A 37 13.16 5.24 -13.08
CA ASP A 37 12.25 6.39 -13.18
C ASP A 37 11.17 6.40 -12.08
N THR A 38 11.32 5.59 -11.02
CA THR A 38 10.30 5.48 -9.97
C THR A 38 10.21 6.75 -9.12
N ASP A 39 9.08 7.44 -9.21
CA ASP A 39 8.77 8.59 -8.35
C ASP A 39 7.84 8.18 -7.20
N LEU A 40 8.41 8.06 -6.00
CA LEU A 40 7.67 7.75 -4.78
C LEU A 40 6.56 8.75 -4.47
N SER A 41 6.76 10.04 -4.80
CA SER A 41 5.74 11.06 -4.55
C SER A 41 4.54 10.85 -5.46
N GLN A 42 4.76 10.55 -6.74
CA GLN A 42 3.67 10.27 -7.69
C GLN A 42 2.93 8.97 -7.35
N LEU A 43 3.63 7.95 -6.85
CA LEU A 43 3.00 6.73 -6.35
C LEU A 43 2.09 6.99 -5.15
N LEU A 44 2.56 7.73 -4.15
CA LEU A 44 1.75 8.08 -2.98
C LEU A 44 0.57 9.01 -3.34
N ILE A 45 0.79 10.00 -4.21
CA ILE A 45 -0.29 10.87 -4.70
C ILE A 45 -1.32 10.06 -5.47
N ALA A 46 -0.90 9.12 -6.32
CA ALA A 46 -1.82 8.28 -7.08
C ALA A 46 -2.63 7.35 -6.16
N HIS A 47 -2.02 6.84 -5.09
CA HIS A 47 -2.72 6.07 -4.06
C HIS A 47 -3.84 6.90 -3.43
N GLU A 48 -3.53 8.10 -2.94
CA GLU A 48 -4.55 8.97 -2.34
C GLU A 48 -5.58 9.47 -3.36
N LEU A 49 -5.19 9.68 -4.62
CA LEU A 49 -6.10 10.05 -5.70
C LEU A 49 -7.15 8.97 -5.95
N PHE A 50 -6.80 7.69 -5.80
CA PHE A 50 -7.79 6.62 -5.84
C PHE A 50 -8.83 6.80 -4.74
N HIS A 51 -8.42 7.10 -3.50
CA HIS A 51 -9.34 7.34 -2.39
C HIS A 51 -10.27 8.54 -2.65
N VAL A 52 -9.79 9.57 -3.36
CA VAL A 52 -10.65 10.68 -3.82
C VAL A 52 -11.70 10.19 -4.83
N CYS A 53 -11.29 9.40 -5.82
CA CYS A 53 -12.21 8.81 -6.80
C CYS A 53 -13.22 7.89 -6.12
N GLU A 54 -12.74 7.04 -5.20
CA GLU A 54 -13.56 6.15 -4.39
C GLU A 54 -14.56 6.93 -3.55
N LEU A 55 -14.16 8.05 -2.93
CA LEU A 55 -15.05 8.94 -2.19
C LEU A 55 -16.19 9.47 -3.08
N ARG A 56 -15.85 9.95 -4.28
CA ARG A 56 -16.78 10.63 -5.20
C ARG A 56 -17.73 9.68 -5.92
N ASP A 57 -17.33 8.44 -6.16
CA ASP A 57 -18.17 7.44 -6.81
C ASP A 57 -18.56 6.31 -5.84
N PRO A 58 -19.77 6.38 -5.24
CA PRO A 58 -20.24 5.35 -4.31
C PRO A 58 -20.55 4.01 -5.00
N SER A 59 -20.55 3.95 -6.34
CA SER A 59 -20.82 2.72 -7.08
C SER A 59 -19.59 1.83 -7.28
N ILE A 60 -18.40 2.33 -6.95
CA ILE A 60 -17.15 1.57 -7.07
C ILE A 60 -17.25 0.26 -6.27
N TRP A 61 -16.76 -0.82 -6.87
CA TRP A 61 -16.91 -2.19 -6.36
C TRP A 61 -16.37 -2.38 -4.94
N THR A 62 -15.25 -1.75 -4.60
CA THR A 62 -14.64 -1.80 -3.26
C THR A 62 -15.55 -1.25 -2.16
N LYS A 63 -16.42 -0.28 -2.48
CA LYS A 63 -17.44 0.27 -1.56
C LYS A 63 -18.72 -0.56 -1.49
N THR A 64 -19.08 -1.23 -2.58
CA THR A 64 -20.34 -1.98 -2.67
C THR A 64 -20.20 -3.44 -2.22
N TYR A 65 -18.99 -3.98 -2.29
CA TYR A 65 -18.69 -5.35 -1.88
C TYR A 65 -18.77 -5.50 -0.36
N SER A 66 -19.52 -6.51 0.10
CA SER A 66 -19.63 -6.86 1.50
C SER A 66 -19.77 -8.38 1.67
N ILE A 67 -19.24 -8.89 2.77
CA ILE A 67 -19.35 -10.30 3.16
C ILE A 67 -20.48 -10.48 4.16
N ASN A 68 -21.19 -11.61 4.08
CA ASN A 68 -22.18 -11.98 5.09
C ASN A 68 -21.45 -12.57 6.31
N LEU A 69 -21.58 -11.93 7.47
CA LEU A 69 -20.99 -12.42 8.72
C LEU A 69 -21.84 -13.52 9.34
N TRP A 70 -23.16 -13.32 9.34
CA TRP A 70 -24.11 -14.30 9.84
C TRP A 70 -25.51 -14.04 9.29
N LYS A 71 -26.38 -15.03 9.44
CA LYS A 71 -27.79 -14.97 9.05
C LYS A 71 -28.67 -15.64 10.10
N ILE A 72 -29.65 -14.92 10.61
CA ILE A 72 -30.68 -15.45 11.51
C ILE A 72 -32.04 -15.19 10.88
N GLY A 73 -32.68 -16.23 10.34
CA GLY A 73 -33.94 -16.12 9.60
C GLY A 73 -33.82 -15.18 8.38
N ARG A 74 -34.57 -14.07 8.40
CA ARG A 74 -34.55 -13.02 7.36
C ARG A 74 -33.48 -11.96 7.57
N PHE A 75 -32.85 -11.93 8.75
CA PHE A 75 -31.82 -10.95 9.08
C PHE A 75 -30.46 -11.45 8.60
N VAL A 76 -29.76 -10.62 7.83
CA VAL A 76 -28.40 -10.88 7.34
C VAL A 76 -27.53 -9.75 7.84
N ASN A 77 -26.45 -10.08 8.54
CA ASN A 77 -25.43 -9.12 8.90
C ASN A 77 -24.35 -9.12 7.81
N ARG A 78 -24.06 -7.92 7.27
CA ARG A 78 -23.05 -7.70 6.25
C ARG A 78 -21.98 -6.75 6.75
N SER A 79 -20.74 -7.03 6.40
CA SER A 79 -19.61 -6.13 6.63
C SER A 79 -18.93 -5.78 5.32
N PRO A 80 -18.62 -4.49 5.06
CA PRO A 80 -17.65 -4.10 4.04
C PRO A 80 -16.29 -4.76 4.31
N VAL A 81 -15.48 -4.87 3.26
CA VAL A 81 -14.12 -5.41 3.35
C VAL A 81 -13.13 -4.30 3.04
N MET A 82 -12.78 -3.52 4.08
CA MET A 82 -11.99 -2.28 3.97
C MET A 82 -10.66 -2.47 3.22
N VAL A 83 -9.98 -3.60 3.39
CA VAL A 83 -8.70 -3.88 2.72
C VAL A 83 -8.80 -3.89 1.19
N LEU A 84 -9.99 -4.08 0.62
CA LEU A 84 -10.17 -4.00 -0.84
C LEU A 84 -9.95 -2.60 -1.39
N SER A 85 -10.28 -1.56 -0.61
CA SER A 85 -10.00 -0.16 -0.98
C SER A 85 -8.48 0.06 -1.10
N GLU A 86 -7.71 -0.39 -0.11
CA GLU A 86 -6.23 -0.30 -0.13
C GLU A 86 -5.60 -1.09 -1.29
N ILE A 87 -6.07 -2.31 -1.53
CA ILE A 87 -5.58 -3.13 -2.66
C ILE A 87 -5.86 -2.44 -3.99
N ALA A 88 -7.06 -1.85 -4.15
CA ALA A 88 -7.42 -1.14 -5.36
C ALA A 88 -6.63 0.17 -5.51
N ALA A 89 -6.38 0.90 -4.43
CA ALA A 89 -5.52 2.09 -4.41
C ALA A 89 -4.10 1.78 -4.86
N MET A 90 -3.50 0.71 -4.32
CA MET A 90 -2.16 0.25 -4.71
C MET A 90 -2.11 -0.22 -6.16
N ALA A 91 -3.12 -0.95 -6.63
CA ALA A 91 -3.22 -1.38 -8.02
C ALA A 91 -3.39 -0.19 -8.97
N PHE A 92 -4.23 0.77 -8.62
CA PHE A 92 -4.44 2.02 -9.36
C PHE A 92 -3.13 2.82 -9.45
N ALA A 93 -2.46 3.04 -8.33
CA ALA A 93 -1.20 3.77 -8.27
C ALA A 93 -0.11 3.10 -9.12
N SER A 94 -0.02 1.76 -9.05
CA SER A 94 0.95 1.00 -9.84
C SER A 94 0.70 1.16 -11.34
N ARG A 95 -0.58 1.09 -11.76
CA ARG A 95 -0.99 1.24 -13.15
C ARG A 95 -0.80 2.65 -13.68
N LEU A 96 -1.17 3.67 -12.89
CA LEU A 96 -1.06 5.07 -13.28
C LEU A 96 0.40 5.48 -13.48
N ASN A 97 1.30 4.99 -12.63
CA ASN A 97 2.74 5.30 -12.68
C ASN A 97 3.55 4.31 -13.52
N ASN A 98 2.92 3.29 -14.12
CA ASN A 98 3.56 2.27 -14.95
C ASN A 98 4.77 1.59 -14.28
N VAL A 99 4.67 1.30 -12.98
CA VAL A 99 5.73 0.55 -12.27
C VAL A 99 5.58 -0.95 -12.48
N ASN A 100 6.71 -1.66 -12.48
CA ASN A 100 6.79 -3.11 -12.72
C ASN A 100 6.80 -3.94 -11.43
N PHE A 101 6.70 -3.29 -10.27
CA PHE A 101 6.59 -3.91 -8.96
C PHE A 101 5.20 -3.65 -8.34
N SER A 102 4.84 -4.43 -7.32
CA SER A 102 3.61 -4.21 -6.57
C SER A 102 3.79 -3.04 -5.59
N ALA A 103 3.01 -1.95 -5.73
CA ALA A 103 3.08 -0.81 -4.81
C ALA A 103 2.85 -1.20 -3.33
N TYR A 104 2.27 -2.37 -3.06
CA TYR A 104 2.15 -2.91 -1.69
C TYR A 104 3.51 -3.07 -0.98
N VAL A 105 4.60 -3.32 -1.73
CA VAL A 105 5.95 -3.42 -1.14
C VAL A 105 6.43 -2.08 -0.55
N LEU A 106 5.82 -0.95 -0.96
CA LEU A 106 6.20 0.37 -0.49
C LEU A 106 5.96 0.54 1.00
N ASP A 107 4.99 -0.15 1.59
CA ASP A 107 4.76 -0.09 3.04
C ASP A 107 5.99 -0.61 3.80
N ALA A 108 6.47 -1.80 3.46
CA ALA A 108 7.67 -2.36 4.05
C ALA A 108 8.91 -1.51 3.72
N PHE A 109 9.04 -1.05 2.47
CA PHE A 109 10.17 -0.26 2.00
C PHE A 109 10.29 1.10 2.68
N LEU A 110 9.19 1.85 2.76
CA LEU A 110 9.19 3.17 3.41
C LEU A 110 9.37 3.02 4.93
N VAL A 111 8.75 2.01 5.57
CA VAL A 111 9.00 1.73 6.99
C VAL A 111 10.46 1.34 7.23
N PHE A 112 11.11 0.63 6.31
CA PHE A 112 12.53 0.28 6.42
C PHE A 112 13.42 1.52 6.54
N GLY A 113 13.10 2.60 5.81
CA GLY A 113 13.81 3.89 5.91
C GLY A 113 13.69 4.59 7.27
N TYR A 114 12.71 4.19 8.10
CA TYR A 114 12.57 4.64 9.49
C TYR A 114 13.18 3.65 10.47
N SER A 115 12.91 2.37 10.28
CA SER A 115 13.34 1.27 11.14
C SER A 115 13.58 0.04 10.27
N PRO A 116 14.84 -0.31 9.99
CA PRO A 116 15.17 -1.49 9.22
C PRO A 116 14.59 -2.78 9.81
N LEU A 117 14.49 -2.85 11.15
CA LEU A 117 13.88 -3.98 11.85
C LEU A 117 12.38 -4.08 11.54
N ALA A 118 11.63 -2.99 11.67
CA ALA A 118 10.19 -2.98 11.45
C ALA A 118 9.85 -3.20 9.96
N GLY A 119 10.57 -2.56 9.05
CA GLY A 119 10.37 -2.74 7.61
C GLY A 119 10.68 -4.18 7.17
N SER A 120 11.75 -4.77 7.71
CA SER A 120 12.06 -6.18 7.46
C SER A 120 10.98 -7.10 8.01
N ALA A 121 10.48 -6.85 9.24
CA ALA A 121 9.42 -7.66 9.83
C ALA A 121 8.14 -7.64 8.98
N LEU A 122 7.72 -6.45 8.52
CA LEU A 122 6.59 -6.30 7.60
C LEU A 122 6.80 -7.08 6.30
N TYR A 123 7.98 -6.98 5.70
CA TYR A 123 8.30 -7.74 4.49
C TYR A 123 8.20 -9.25 4.72
N GLU A 124 8.71 -9.76 5.84
CA GLU A 124 8.62 -11.19 6.15
C GLU A 124 7.16 -11.63 6.39
N GLU A 125 6.32 -10.82 7.03
CA GLU A 125 4.88 -11.07 7.15
C GLU A 125 4.20 -11.15 5.77
N MET A 126 4.54 -10.23 4.85
CA MET A 126 4.03 -10.27 3.46
C MET A 126 4.46 -11.55 2.74
N MET A 127 5.71 -11.97 2.89
CA MET A 127 6.24 -13.19 2.27
C MET A 127 5.56 -14.44 2.81
N GLN A 128 5.38 -14.52 4.13
CA GLN A 128 4.64 -15.61 4.77
C GLN A 128 3.18 -15.67 4.30
N GLY A 129 2.49 -14.53 4.26
CA GLY A 129 1.12 -14.44 3.75
C GLY A 129 0.99 -14.85 2.29
N ALA A 130 2.03 -14.62 1.48
CA ALA A 130 2.11 -15.05 0.09
C ALA A 130 2.55 -16.53 -0.09
N GLY A 131 2.80 -17.26 1.00
CA GLY A 131 3.32 -18.63 0.95
C GLY A 131 4.73 -18.74 0.38
N ARG A 132 5.51 -17.64 0.42
CA ARG A 132 6.89 -17.57 -0.08
C ARG A 132 7.87 -17.73 1.08
N LYS A 133 9.07 -18.22 0.78
CA LYS A 133 10.12 -18.38 1.78
C LYS A 133 10.63 -17.00 2.24
N PRO A 134 10.61 -16.70 3.56
CA PRO A 134 11.24 -15.53 4.14
C PRO A 134 12.70 -15.39 3.74
N SER A 135 13.18 -14.17 3.57
CA SER A 135 14.61 -13.89 3.31
C SER A 135 15.46 -14.12 4.54
N ARG A 136 14.90 -13.88 5.74
CA ARG A 136 15.50 -14.26 7.02
C ARG A 136 14.82 -15.50 7.59
N PRO A 137 15.53 -16.63 7.75
CA PRO A 137 15.03 -17.75 8.53
C PRO A 137 15.01 -17.34 10.01
N ASP A 138 13.82 -17.30 10.61
CA ASP A 138 13.52 -17.27 12.04
C ASP A 138 14.49 -16.48 12.94
N GLY A 139 14.14 -15.21 13.19
CA GLY A 139 14.18 -14.65 14.55
C GLY A 139 15.52 -14.51 15.26
N LYS A 140 16.61 -14.12 14.58
CA LYS A 140 17.81 -13.64 15.29
C LYS A 140 18.05 -12.15 15.05
N GLN A 141 17.86 -11.39 16.13
CA GLN A 141 18.33 -10.01 16.31
C GLN A 141 19.85 -9.97 16.38
#